data_AF-A0A4R4NM75-F1
#
_entry.id   AF-A0A4R4NM75-F1
#
_cell.length_a   1.000
_cell.length_b   1.000
_cell.length_c   1.000
_cell.angle_alpha   90.00
_cell.angle_beta   90.00
_cell.angle_gamma   90.00
#
_symmetry.space_group_name_H-M   'P 1'
#
loop_
_entity.id
_entity.type
_entity.pdbx_description
1 polymer ?
#
loop_
_entity_poly.entity_id
_entity_poly.type
_entity_poly.pdbx_seq_one_letter_code
_entity_poly.pdbx_strand_id
1 'polypeptide(L)'
;PELAAVLPRRTAINRASAGASSHAQALAANVDTVAIAISLAARGAPGLVERLLALAWESGAQPVIVLTKADLAEQDPAESLAETAALAPGVDVLLTSTATGEGIDTLAAVLTGTIVLLGASGAGKSSLGNALLGADLLATGHVREQDGRGRHTTVHRELLPLPTGGVLIDTPGLRSVGLQDTGDGIEQVFAEITQLARHCRFVDCAHQSEPGCAVLAAVEDGALPERRLVSYRKLLRESAWAASRDDARLRAQRTAERKAITRHLRATYQHRKPRT
;
A
#
# COMPACT_ATOMS: atom_id res chain seq x y z
N PRO A 1 14.18 18.65 -22.88
CA PRO A 1 14.26 17.21 -23.20
C PRO A 1 12.86 16.71 -23.53
N GLU A 2 12.68 15.98 -24.63
CA GLU A 2 11.38 15.42 -25.03
C GLU A 2 11.29 13.94 -24.65
N LEU A 3 10.14 13.51 -24.12
CA LEU A 3 9.92 12.12 -23.70
C LEU A 3 9.71 11.25 -24.94
N ALA A 4 10.68 10.40 -25.27
CA ALA A 4 10.60 9.51 -26.43
C ALA A 4 9.80 8.22 -26.16
N ALA A 5 9.98 7.60 -24.98
CA ALA A 5 9.31 6.37 -24.60
C ALA A 5 9.29 6.18 -23.08
N VAL A 6 8.36 5.34 -22.60
CA VAL A 6 8.31 4.85 -21.21
C VAL A 6 8.59 3.35 -21.24
N LEU A 7 9.64 2.92 -20.54
CA LEU A 7 10.00 1.50 -20.44
C LEU A 7 9.02 0.75 -19.51
N PRO A 8 8.90 -0.59 -19.66
CA PRO A 8 8.13 -1.40 -18.74
C PRO A 8 8.58 -1.19 -17.28
N ARG A 9 7.61 -1.08 -16.38
CA ARG A 9 7.86 -0.92 -14.94
C ARG A 9 8.11 -2.29 -14.32
N ARG A 10 9.15 -2.42 -13.50
CA ARG A 10 9.42 -3.64 -12.72
C ARG A 10 8.45 -3.80 -11.56
N THR A 11 8.14 -2.70 -10.89
CA THR A 11 7.23 -2.61 -9.73
C THR A 11 6.40 -1.34 -9.83
N ALA A 12 5.23 -1.31 -9.18
CA ALA A 12 4.38 -0.13 -9.19
C ALA A 12 3.48 -0.06 -7.96
N ILE A 13 3.48 1.10 -7.28
CA ILE A 13 2.48 1.41 -6.26
C ILE A 13 1.35 2.16 -6.95
N ASN A 14 0.19 1.53 -7.02
CA ASN A 14 -0.97 2.04 -7.72
C ASN A 14 -2.02 2.58 -6.74
N ARG A 15 -2.76 3.59 -7.20
CA ARG A 15 -3.92 4.13 -6.48
C ARG A 15 -5.17 4.07 -7.35
N ALA A 16 -6.28 3.75 -6.72
CA ALA A 16 -7.62 3.98 -7.24
C ALA A 16 -7.80 5.43 -7.68
N SER A 17 -7.98 5.66 -8.98
CA SER A 17 -8.44 6.96 -9.44
C SER A 17 -9.86 7.19 -8.87
N ALA A 18 -10.05 8.34 -8.21
CA ALA A 18 -11.38 8.81 -7.82
C ALA A 18 -12.15 9.44 -9.00
N GLY A 19 -11.51 9.59 -10.17
CA GLY A 19 -12.05 10.25 -11.36
C GLY A 19 -12.58 9.30 -12.44
N ALA A 20 -13.15 9.88 -13.50
CA ALA A 20 -13.82 9.16 -14.60
C ALA A 20 -12.88 8.36 -15.53
N SER A 21 -11.54 8.48 -15.38
CA SER A 21 -10.57 7.66 -16.09
C SER A 21 -10.28 6.38 -15.28
N SER A 22 -10.56 5.23 -15.87
CA SER A 22 -10.46 3.87 -15.30
C SER A 22 -9.04 3.34 -15.09
N HIS A 23 -8.02 4.18 -15.21
CA HIS A 23 -6.65 3.73 -15.05
C HIS A 23 -6.22 3.89 -13.60
N ALA A 24 -5.81 2.78 -12.98
CA ALA A 24 -5.04 2.79 -11.76
C ALA A 24 -3.86 3.75 -11.95
N GLN A 25 -3.77 4.77 -11.10
CA GLN A 25 -2.73 5.77 -11.22
C GLN A 25 -1.49 5.25 -10.51
N ALA A 26 -0.43 4.99 -11.27
CA ALA A 26 0.88 4.75 -10.67
C ALA A 26 1.33 6.00 -9.90
N LEU A 27 1.47 5.84 -8.59
CA LEU A 27 2.00 6.86 -7.69
C LEU A 27 3.53 6.82 -7.68
N ALA A 28 4.09 5.61 -7.65
CA ALA A 28 5.52 5.34 -7.74
C ALA A 28 5.73 4.10 -8.60
N ALA A 29 6.87 4.02 -9.28
CA ALA A 29 7.24 2.90 -10.14
C ALA A 29 8.73 2.56 -9.96
N ASN A 30 9.09 1.32 -10.23
CA ASN A 30 10.45 0.79 -10.05
C ASN A 30 10.97 0.94 -8.62
N VAL A 31 10.06 0.92 -7.64
CA VAL A 31 10.36 0.84 -6.21
C VAL A 31 11.00 -0.51 -5.90
N ASP A 32 12.17 -0.50 -5.29
CA ASP A 32 12.86 -1.68 -4.78
C ASP A 32 12.34 -2.04 -3.39
N THR A 33 12.24 -1.04 -2.51
CA THR A 33 11.90 -1.24 -1.10
C THR A 33 10.79 -0.30 -0.63
N VAL A 34 9.84 -0.86 0.12
CA VAL A 34 8.79 -0.12 0.82
C VAL A 34 9.07 -0.16 2.32
N ALA A 35 9.53 0.95 2.88
CA ALA A 35 9.72 1.10 4.32
C ALA A 35 8.40 1.53 4.99
N ILE A 36 7.84 0.64 5.80
CA ILE A 36 6.58 0.79 6.51
C ILE A 36 6.86 1.35 7.90
N ALA A 37 6.68 2.66 8.08
CA ALA A 37 6.88 3.35 9.34
C ALA A 37 5.69 3.15 10.30
N ILE A 38 5.96 2.62 11.49
CA ILE A 38 4.99 2.40 12.58
C ILE A 38 5.51 3.09 13.84
N SER A 39 4.75 4.06 14.37
CA SER A 39 5.18 4.83 15.54
C SER A 39 4.94 4.07 16.84
N LEU A 40 5.98 3.92 17.66
CA LEU A 40 5.86 3.35 19.01
C LEU A 40 5.19 4.31 20.00
N ALA A 41 5.23 5.63 19.74
CA ALA A 41 4.52 6.63 20.53
C ALA A 41 2.98 6.60 20.36
N ALA A 42 2.47 5.95 19.32
CA ALA A 42 1.05 5.91 18.98
C ALA A 42 0.79 4.69 18.11
N ARG A 43 0.71 3.52 18.74
CA ARG A 43 0.59 2.25 18.02
C ARG A 43 -0.71 2.19 17.24
N GLY A 44 -0.57 1.85 15.95
CA GLY A 44 -1.72 1.49 15.13
C GLY A 44 -2.23 0.09 15.47
N ALA A 45 -3.48 -0.19 15.13
CA ALA A 45 -4.00 -1.55 15.22
C ALA A 45 -3.16 -2.52 14.34
N PRO A 46 -2.93 -3.78 14.74
CA PRO A 46 -2.21 -4.77 13.94
C PRO A 46 -2.69 -4.90 12.49
N GLY A 47 -4.00 -4.73 12.27
CA GLY A 47 -4.60 -4.75 10.93
C GLY A 47 -4.12 -3.63 9.99
N LEU A 48 -3.56 -2.53 10.52
CA LEU A 48 -2.91 -1.52 9.70
C LEU A 48 -1.56 -2.03 9.16
N VAL A 49 -0.76 -2.71 9.98
CA VAL A 49 0.52 -3.29 9.57
C VAL A 49 0.28 -4.32 8.47
N GLU A 50 -0.65 -5.26 8.72
CA GLU A 50 -1.06 -6.29 7.75
C GLU A 50 -1.53 -5.68 6.41
N ARG A 51 -2.29 -4.59 6.47
CA ARG A 51 -2.73 -3.84 5.28
C ARG A 51 -1.56 -3.23 4.50
N LEU A 52 -0.62 -2.58 5.20
CA LEU A 52 0.52 -1.91 4.56
C LEU A 52 1.48 -2.94 3.94
N LEU A 53 1.63 -4.10 4.59
CA LEU A 53 2.37 -5.23 4.03
C LEU A 53 1.71 -5.76 2.76
N ALA A 54 0.39 -5.94 2.76
CA ALA A 54 -0.32 -6.41 1.57
C ALA A 54 -0.13 -5.43 0.39
N LEU A 55 -0.13 -4.12 0.65
CA LEU A 55 0.15 -3.10 -0.37
C LEU A 55 1.59 -3.15 -0.88
N ALA A 56 2.56 -3.39 0.00
CA ALA A 56 3.97 -3.50 -0.38
C ALA A 56 4.19 -4.72 -1.27
N TRP A 57 3.70 -5.89 -0.85
CA TRP A 57 3.81 -7.13 -1.63
C TRP A 57 3.09 -7.03 -2.98
N GLU A 58 1.90 -6.46 -3.02
CA GLU A 58 1.17 -6.24 -4.28
C GLU A 58 1.96 -5.36 -5.26
N SER A 59 2.71 -4.38 -4.75
CA SER A 59 3.52 -3.51 -5.61
C SER A 59 4.70 -4.23 -6.28
N GLY A 60 5.04 -5.43 -5.80
CA GLY A 60 6.24 -6.20 -6.15
C GLY A 60 7.53 -5.71 -5.49
N ALA A 61 7.44 -4.73 -4.59
CA ALA A 61 8.59 -4.22 -3.83
C ALA A 61 8.77 -4.98 -2.51
N GLN A 62 10.02 -5.05 -2.03
CA GLN A 62 10.33 -5.68 -0.76
C GLN A 62 9.86 -4.80 0.42
N PRO A 63 9.01 -5.28 1.33
CA PRO A 63 8.68 -4.54 2.53
C PRO A 63 9.82 -4.60 3.57
N VAL A 64 9.97 -3.53 4.32
CA VAL A 64 10.73 -3.45 5.57
C VAL A 64 9.89 -2.70 6.58
N ILE A 65 9.66 -3.24 7.78
CA ILE A 65 8.94 -2.53 8.84
C ILE A 65 9.93 -1.73 9.66
N VAL A 66 9.62 -0.45 9.87
CA VAL A 66 10.43 0.46 10.67
C VAL A 66 9.60 0.93 11.85
N LEU A 67 9.92 0.43 13.04
CA LEU A 67 9.37 0.93 14.29
C LEU A 67 10.04 2.26 14.61
N THR A 68 9.30 3.36 14.53
CA THR A 68 9.81 4.72 14.72
C THR A 68 9.51 5.25 16.11
N LYS A 69 10.26 6.28 16.51
CA LYS A 69 10.13 6.96 17.81
C LYS A 69 10.33 6.02 18.99
N ALA A 70 11.35 5.17 18.92
CA ALA A 70 11.72 4.27 20.01
C ALA A 70 11.96 5.01 21.35
N ASP A 71 12.43 6.26 21.27
CA ASP A 71 12.60 7.17 22.40
C ASP A 71 11.30 7.52 23.15
N LEU A 72 10.14 7.28 22.52
CA LEU A 72 8.81 7.54 23.09
C LEU A 72 8.01 6.24 23.32
N ALA A 73 8.67 5.08 23.32
CA ALA A 73 7.98 3.82 23.54
C ALA A 73 7.51 3.69 25.00
N GLU A 74 6.22 3.42 25.19
CA GLU A 74 5.65 3.16 26.53
C GLU A 74 5.95 1.75 27.04
N GLN A 75 6.12 0.81 26.10
CA GLN A 75 6.48 -0.59 26.36
C GLN A 75 7.92 -0.85 25.96
N ASP A 76 8.47 -1.98 26.40
CA ASP A 76 9.79 -2.42 25.96
C ASP A 76 9.86 -2.49 24.42
N PRO A 77 10.79 -1.75 23.78
CA PRO A 77 11.00 -1.83 22.35
C PRO A 77 11.27 -3.27 21.84
N ALA A 78 11.88 -4.14 22.66
CA ALA A 78 12.13 -5.53 22.30
C ALA A 78 10.84 -6.35 22.17
N GLU A 79 9.89 -6.16 23.09
CA GLU A 79 8.56 -6.79 23.02
C GLU A 79 7.82 -6.33 21.75
N SER A 80 7.88 -5.03 21.48
CA SER A 80 7.31 -4.41 20.29
C SER A 80 7.82 -5.00 18.98
N LEU A 81 9.12 -5.23 18.93
CA LEU A 81 9.79 -5.84 17.79
C LEU A 81 9.33 -7.28 17.62
N ALA A 82 9.28 -8.07 18.71
CA ALA A 82 8.81 -9.46 18.67
C ALA A 82 7.35 -9.57 18.22
N GLU A 83 6.46 -8.74 18.77
CA GLU A 83 5.05 -8.68 18.36
C GLU A 83 4.91 -8.36 16.88
N THR A 84 5.65 -7.36 16.40
CA THR A 84 5.58 -6.93 14.99
C THR A 84 6.18 -7.99 14.05
N ALA A 85 7.28 -8.63 14.43
CA ALA A 85 7.88 -9.71 13.66
C ALA A 85 6.95 -10.93 13.55
N ALA A 86 6.19 -11.25 14.60
CA ALA A 86 5.18 -12.30 14.57
C ALA A 86 4.02 -12.00 13.60
N LEU A 87 3.73 -10.72 13.33
CA LEU A 87 2.72 -10.30 12.34
C LEU A 87 3.22 -10.37 10.90
N ALA A 88 4.54 -10.37 10.69
CA ALA A 88 5.17 -10.23 9.39
C ALA A 88 6.31 -11.25 9.19
N PRO A 89 6.02 -12.56 9.17
CA PRO A 89 7.06 -13.57 8.97
C PRO A 89 7.83 -13.33 7.67
N GLY A 90 9.17 -13.35 7.74
CA GLY A 90 10.04 -13.13 6.58
C GLY A 90 10.23 -11.66 6.17
N VAL A 91 9.74 -10.71 6.97
CA VAL A 91 9.94 -9.28 6.76
C VAL A 91 10.87 -8.73 7.84
N ASP A 92 11.87 -7.96 7.44
CA ASP A 92 12.77 -7.30 8.39
C ASP A 92 12.01 -6.24 9.21
N VAL A 93 12.19 -6.27 10.53
CA VAL A 93 11.63 -5.30 11.47
C VAL A 93 12.78 -4.58 12.18
N LEU A 94 12.89 -3.28 11.95
CA LEU A 94 13.97 -2.45 12.51
C LEU A 94 13.41 -1.45 13.50
N LEU A 95 14.08 -1.31 14.64
CA LEU A 95 13.81 -0.28 15.63
C LEU A 95 14.61 0.97 15.32
N THR A 96 13.97 2.13 15.35
CA THR A 96 14.61 3.42 15.05
C THR A 96 14.10 4.56 15.92
N SER A 97 14.99 5.52 16.18
CA SER A 97 14.61 6.84 16.65
C SER A 97 15.40 7.91 15.91
N THR A 98 14.67 8.80 15.23
CA THR A 98 15.28 9.95 14.57
C THR A 98 15.73 11.02 15.58
N ALA A 99 15.23 10.97 16.82
CA ALA A 99 15.61 11.91 17.88
C ALA A 99 16.96 11.53 18.51
N THR A 100 17.23 10.23 18.68
CA THR A 100 18.49 9.74 19.25
C THR A 100 19.50 9.29 18.19
N GLY A 101 19.07 9.08 16.95
CA GLY A 101 19.86 8.49 15.88
C GLY A 101 19.90 6.95 15.91
N GLU A 102 19.25 6.32 16.88
CA GLU A 102 19.21 4.86 17.03
C GLU A 102 18.66 4.18 15.76
N GLY A 103 19.38 3.17 15.29
CA GLY A 103 18.95 2.30 14.19
C GLY A 103 18.95 2.93 12.79
N ILE A 104 19.27 4.23 12.67
CA ILE A 104 19.25 4.93 11.37
C ILE A 104 20.33 4.39 10.43
N ASP A 105 21.54 4.11 10.92
CA ASP A 105 22.62 3.55 10.11
C ASP A 105 22.28 2.13 9.61
N THR A 106 21.71 1.30 10.48
CA THR A 106 21.24 -0.05 10.12
C THR A 106 20.14 0.04 9.07
N LEU A 107 19.19 0.96 9.24
CA LEU A 107 18.12 1.19 8.26
C LEU A 107 18.71 1.64 6.92
N ALA A 108 19.63 2.60 6.92
CA ALA A 108 20.26 3.10 5.70
C ALA A 108 21.07 2.01 4.95
N ALA A 109 21.62 1.03 5.66
CA ALA A 109 22.31 -0.11 5.07
C ALA A 109 21.35 -1.14 4.44
N VAL A 110 20.16 -1.35 5.04
CA VAL A 110 19.14 -2.28 4.54
C VAL A 110 18.36 -1.68 3.36
N LEU A 111 18.09 -0.39 3.40
CA LEU A 111 17.37 0.31 2.34
C LEU A 111 18.31 0.60 1.15
N THR A 112 18.13 -0.16 0.07
CA THR A 112 18.91 0.00 -1.17
C THR A 112 18.00 0.29 -2.36
N GLY A 113 18.55 0.90 -3.41
CA GLY A 113 17.80 1.19 -4.63
C GLY A 113 16.76 2.31 -4.46
N THR A 114 15.56 2.09 -4.98
CA THR A 114 14.45 3.06 -4.97
C THR A 114 13.51 2.79 -3.80
N ILE A 115 13.36 3.76 -2.91
CA ILE A 115 12.68 3.58 -1.63
C ILE A 115 11.41 4.44 -1.58
N VAL A 116 10.37 3.89 -0.96
CA VAL A 116 9.13 4.59 -0.60
C VAL A 116 8.86 4.43 0.89
N LEU A 117 8.40 5.51 1.54
CA LEU A 117 7.93 5.48 2.93
C LEU A 117 6.40 5.39 3.00
N LEU A 118 5.88 4.35 3.65
CA LEU A 118 4.45 4.17 3.95
C LEU A 118 4.20 4.17 5.46
N GLY A 119 2.95 4.41 5.88
CA GLY A 119 2.58 4.48 7.29
C GLY A 119 1.52 5.54 7.60
N ALA A 120 0.91 5.46 8.78
CA ALA A 120 -0.12 6.41 9.23
C ALA A 120 0.40 7.86 9.28
N SER A 121 -0.52 8.82 9.28
CA SER A 121 -0.16 10.21 9.61
C SER A 121 0.46 10.25 11.02
N GLY A 122 1.51 11.06 11.21
CA GLY A 122 2.22 11.11 12.49
C GLY A 122 3.19 9.95 12.76
N ALA A 123 3.28 8.93 11.88
CA ALA A 123 4.17 7.79 12.05
C ALA A 123 5.69 8.08 11.93
N GLY A 124 6.09 9.35 11.77
CA GLY A 124 7.51 9.73 11.67
C GLY A 124 8.13 9.66 10.27
N LYS A 125 7.36 9.38 9.20
CA LYS A 125 7.90 9.24 7.82
C LYS A 125 8.76 10.41 7.34
N SER A 126 8.29 11.66 7.48
CA SER A 126 9.07 12.82 7.02
C SER A 126 10.37 12.96 7.79
N SER A 127 10.33 12.77 9.12
CA SER A 127 11.52 12.79 9.97
C SER A 127 12.50 11.66 9.61
N LEU A 128 11.98 10.46 9.34
CA LEU A 128 12.79 9.32 8.91
C LEU A 128 13.45 9.58 7.56
N GLY A 129 12.70 10.15 6.61
CA GLY A 129 13.25 10.54 5.31
C GLY A 129 14.34 11.60 5.42
N ASN A 130 14.15 12.64 6.25
CA ASN A 130 15.20 13.64 6.50
C ASN A 130 16.45 13.03 7.14
N ALA A 131 16.28 12.11 8.09
CA ALA A 131 17.38 11.39 8.71
C ALA A 131 18.18 10.56 7.67
N LEU A 132 17.49 9.86 6.77
CA LEU A 132 18.12 9.10 5.68
C LEU A 132 18.79 10.01 4.64
N LEU A 133 18.24 11.21 4.40
CA LEU A 133 18.82 12.19 3.48
C LEU A 133 20.00 12.96 4.07
N GLY A 134 20.15 12.95 5.41
CA GLY A 134 21.09 13.81 6.12
C GLY A 134 20.78 15.31 6.02
N ALA A 135 19.54 15.66 5.65
CA ALA A 135 19.11 17.05 5.43
C ALA A 135 17.60 17.22 5.63
N ASP A 136 17.18 18.40 6.07
CA ASP A 136 15.77 18.75 6.27
C ASP A 136 15.07 19.17 4.97
N LEU A 137 14.84 18.19 4.08
CA LEU A 137 14.22 18.42 2.77
C LEU A 137 12.71 18.14 2.77
N LEU A 138 12.25 17.19 3.58
CA LEU A 138 10.85 16.83 3.73
C LEU A 138 10.20 17.67 4.82
N ALA A 139 8.99 18.16 4.55
CA ALA A 139 8.23 18.92 5.52
C ALA A 139 7.87 18.07 6.77
N THR A 140 8.35 18.51 7.94
CA THR A 140 8.05 17.96 9.26
C THR A 140 7.14 18.93 10.03
N GLY A 141 5.88 18.56 10.29
CA GLY A 141 4.92 19.38 11.05
C GLY A 141 3.57 18.70 11.24
N HIS A 142 2.77 19.18 12.21
CA HIS A 142 1.37 18.73 12.39
C HIS A 142 0.58 18.98 11.11
N VAL A 143 -0.29 18.02 10.78
CA VAL A 143 -1.31 18.16 9.72
C VAL A 143 -1.93 19.54 9.88
N ARG A 144 -1.80 20.40 8.86
CA ARG A 144 -2.52 21.68 8.84
C ARG A 144 -4.01 21.37 8.93
N GLU A 145 -4.59 21.56 10.11
CA GLU A 145 -6.01 21.80 10.24
C GLU A 145 -6.32 23.17 9.63
N GLN A 146 -7.33 23.17 8.77
CA GLN A 146 -8.06 24.30 8.19
C GLN A 146 -7.34 25.16 7.13
N ASP A 147 -7.88 25.13 5.91
CA ASP A 147 -8.76 26.22 5.50
C ASP A 147 -9.70 25.81 4.36
N GLY A 148 -11.00 26.03 4.58
CA GLY A 148 -12.02 25.92 3.56
C GLY A 148 -11.80 26.99 2.50
N ARG A 149 -11.72 26.57 1.23
CA ARG A 149 -11.49 27.37 0.02
C ARG A 149 -10.04 27.86 -0.14
N GLY A 150 -9.28 27.15 -0.99
CA GLY A 150 -8.11 27.75 -1.64
C GLY A 150 -6.87 26.88 -1.71
N ARG A 151 -6.85 25.95 -2.67
CA ARG A 151 -5.74 25.70 -3.60
C ARG A 151 -4.32 26.04 -3.13
N HIS A 152 -3.74 25.24 -2.23
CA HIS A 152 -2.30 25.00 -2.16
C HIS A 152 -2.02 23.56 -1.72
N THR A 153 -2.27 22.60 -2.62
CA THR A 153 -1.72 21.25 -2.51
C THR A 153 -0.21 21.33 -2.74
N THR A 154 0.62 20.80 -1.85
CA THR A 154 2.01 20.47 -2.18
C THR A 154 1.96 19.38 -3.26
N VAL A 155 2.13 19.74 -4.54
CA VAL A 155 1.88 18.85 -5.70
C VAL A 155 3.15 18.15 -6.20
N HIS A 156 4.31 18.41 -5.61
CA HIS A 156 5.57 17.92 -6.14
C HIS A 156 5.80 16.45 -5.72
N ARG A 157 6.03 15.60 -6.73
CA ARG A 157 6.58 14.25 -6.58
C ARG A 157 8.07 14.41 -6.83
N GLU A 158 8.87 14.02 -5.86
CA GLU A 158 10.32 14.23 -5.94
C GLU A 158 11.07 12.93 -5.76
N LEU A 159 12.16 12.83 -6.51
CA LEU A 159 13.18 11.79 -6.39
C LEU A 159 14.36 12.44 -5.67
N LEU A 160 14.59 12.03 -4.43
CA LEU A 160 15.61 12.58 -3.56
C LEU A 160 16.77 11.59 -3.45
N PRO A 161 17.95 11.89 -4.03
CA PRO A 161 19.11 11.00 -3.94
C PRO A 161 19.55 10.81 -2.49
N LEU A 162 19.81 9.55 -2.11
CA LEU A 162 20.31 9.24 -0.77
C LEU A 162 21.85 9.29 -0.74
N PRO A 163 22.47 9.76 0.36
CA PRO A 163 23.92 9.78 0.52
C PRO A 163 24.58 8.40 0.41
N THR A 164 23.87 7.36 0.83
CA THR A 164 24.31 5.95 0.77
C THR A 164 24.12 5.30 -0.60
N GLY A 165 23.60 6.04 -1.58
CA GLY A 165 23.19 5.52 -2.88
C GLY A 165 21.71 5.14 -2.90
N GLY A 166 21.12 5.15 -4.10
CA GLY A 166 19.68 4.98 -4.26
C GLY A 166 18.91 6.31 -4.18
N VAL A 167 17.57 6.20 -4.14
CA VAL A 167 16.67 7.34 -4.26
C VAL A 167 15.45 7.13 -3.36
N LEU A 168 15.10 8.14 -2.57
CA LEU A 168 13.85 8.23 -1.85
C LEU A 168 12.79 8.92 -2.73
N ILE A 169 11.65 8.26 -2.92
CA ILE A 169 10.48 8.87 -3.57
C ILE A 169 9.58 9.48 -2.49
N ASP A 170 9.44 10.81 -2.49
CA ASP A 170 8.36 11.47 -1.74
C ASP A 170 7.19 11.76 -2.67
N THR A 171 6.01 11.29 -2.28
CA THR A 171 4.77 11.57 -3.00
C THR A 171 3.63 11.69 -1.99
N PRO A 172 2.95 12.85 -1.91
CA PRO A 172 1.79 13.05 -1.02
C PRO A 172 0.69 12.00 -1.20
N GLY A 173 0.58 11.43 -2.41
CA GLY A 173 -0.37 10.37 -2.75
C GLY A 173 -0.10 9.01 -2.09
N LEU A 174 1.09 8.78 -1.55
CA LEU A 174 1.40 7.52 -0.86
C LEU A 174 0.80 7.48 0.56
N ARG A 175 0.33 8.63 1.07
CA ARG A 175 -0.23 8.79 2.42
C ARG A 175 -1.66 8.23 2.58
N SER A 176 -2.33 7.88 1.49
CA SER A 176 -3.71 7.36 1.48
C SER A 176 -3.98 6.31 0.39
N VAL A 177 -3.01 5.42 0.14
CA VAL A 177 -3.20 4.32 -0.81
C VAL A 177 -4.17 3.31 -0.21
N GLY A 178 -5.32 3.12 -0.86
CA GLY A 178 -6.28 2.07 -0.52
C GLY A 178 -5.87 0.74 -1.16
N LEU A 179 -6.36 -0.37 -0.62
CA LEU A 179 -6.22 -1.69 -1.23
C LEU A 179 -6.99 -1.70 -2.56
N GLN A 180 -6.30 -2.00 -3.65
CA GLN A 180 -6.91 -2.32 -4.93
C GLN A 180 -6.23 -3.55 -5.48
N ASP A 181 -7.04 -4.54 -5.82
CA ASP A 181 -6.61 -5.80 -6.45
C ASP A 181 -5.42 -6.47 -5.74
N THR A 182 -5.40 -6.44 -4.40
CA THR A 182 -4.28 -6.96 -3.60
C THR A 182 -4.38 -8.46 -3.34
N GLY A 183 -4.85 -9.25 -4.30
CA GLY A 183 -5.07 -10.69 -4.11
C GLY A 183 -3.79 -11.39 -3.68
N ASP A 184 -2.75 -11.25 -4.50
CA ASP A 184 -1.44 -11.84 -4.29
C ASP A 184 -0.75 -11.25 -3.05
N GLY A 185 -0.87 -9.93 -2.84
CA GLY A 185 -0.33 -9.28 -1.64
C GLY A 185 -0.95 -9.78 -0.33
N ILE A 186 -2.26 -10.08 -0.31
CA ILE A 186 -2.93 -10.64 0.87
C ILE A 186 -2.46 -12.07 1.12
N GLU A 187 -2.32 -12.89 0.07
CA GLU A 187 -1.85 -14.27 0.22
C GLU A 187 -0.44 -14.34 0.84
N GLN A 188 0.45 -13.40 0.50
CA GLN A 188 1.78 -13.33 1.10
C GLN A 188 1.74 -12.95 2.59
N VAL A 189 0.89 -11.99 2.98
CA VAL A 189 0.76 -11.57 4.38
C VAL A 189 0.18 -12.68 5.27
N PHE A 190 -0.73 -13.49 4.74
CA PHE A 190 -1.43 -14.56 5.47
C PHE A 190 -1.06 -15.94 4.92
N ALA A 191 0.22 -16.13 4.56
CA ALA A 191 0.70 -17.36 3.94
C ALA A 191 0.38 -18.61 4.77
N GLU A 192 0.37 -18.50 6.11
CA GLU A 192 -0.01 -19.60 7.00
C GLU A 192 -1.48 -20.02 6.81
N ILE A 193 -2.38 -19.06 6.56
CA ILE A 193 -3.80 -19.34 6.28
C ILE A 193 -3.93 -19.99 4.91
N THR A 194 -3.23 -19.49 3.89
CA THR A 194 -3.21 -20.07 2.54
C THR A 194 -2.66 -21.49 2.55
N GLN A 195 -1.67 -21.80 3.38
CA GLN A 195 -1.13 -23.15 3.55
C GLN A 195 -2.12 -24.09 4.24
N LEU A 196 -2.78 -23.64 5.31
CA LEU A 196 -3.83 -24.39 6.00
C LEU A 196 -5.03 -24.65 5.08
N ALA A 197 -5.42 -23.66 4.27
CA ALA A 197 -6.54 -23.75 3.34
C ALA A 197 -6.42 -24.90 2.32
N ARG A 198 -5.19 -25.32 1.96
CA ARG A 198 -4.93 -26.48 1.09
C ARG A 198 -5.41 -27.81 1.67
N HIS A 199 -5.60 -27.86 2.98
CA HIS A 199 -6.07 -29.04 3.72
C HIS A 199 -7.56 -28.97 4.03
N CYS A 200 -8.27 -27.93 3.57
CA CYS A 200 -9.71 -27.85 3.70
C CYS A 200 -10.38 -28.95 2.86
N ARG A 201 -11.50 -29.47 3.37
CA ARG A 201 -12.36 -30.41 2.64
C ARG A 201 -12.85 -29.86 1.30
N PHE A 202 -13.11 -28.55 1.23
CA PHE A 202 -13.64 -27.87 0.05
C PHE A 202 -12.59 -26.92 -0.53
N VAL A 203 -12.51 -26.88 -1.86
CA VAL A 203 -11.56 -26.02 -2.61
C VAL A 203 -11.94 -24.54 -2.52
N ASP A 204 -13.24 -24.24 -2.47
CA ASP A 204 -13.83 -22.90 -2.38
C ASP A 204 -14.22 -22.52 -0.93
N CYS A 205 -13.53 -23.10 0.06
CA CYS A 205 -13.79 -22.83 1.47
C CYS A 205 -13.54 -21.35 1.79
N ALA A 206 -14.57 -20.63 2.23
CA ALA A 206 -14.48 -19.25 2.68
C ALA A 206 -14.03 -19.12 4.15
N HIS A 207 -13.77 -20.27 4.79
CA HIS A 207 -13.35 -20.41 6.17
C HIS A 207 -14.25 -19.65 7.12
N GLN A 208 -15.58 -19.79 7.06
CA GLN A 208 -16.55 -19.12 7.94
C GLN A 208 -17.25 -20.11 8.87
N SER A 209 -17.77 -21.21 8.30
CA SER A 209 -18.55 -22.22 9.05
C SER A 209 -18.53 -23.59 8.37
N GLU A 210 -17.70 -23.77 7.34
CA GLU A 210 -17.68 -24.96 6.50
C GLU A 210 -17.16 -26.18 7.28
N PRO A 211 -17.84 -27.34 7.19
CA PRO A 211 -17.41 -28.55 7.88
C PRO A 211 -16.10 -29.09 7.27
N GLY A 212 -15.14 -29.46 8.12
CA GLY A 212 -13.83 -29.93 7.67
C GLY A 212 -12.92 -28.82 7.14
N CYS A 213 -13.13 -27.58 7.60
CA CYS A 213 -12.23 -26.46 7.34
C CYS A 213 -10.99 -26.56 8.24
N ALA A 214 -9.83 -26.83 7.64
CA ALA A 214 -8.56 -26.92 8.37
C ALA A 214 -8.17 -25.57 9.01
N VAL A 215 -8.55 -24.45 8.41
CA VAL A 215 -8.30 -23.11 8.97
C VAL A 215 -9.10 -22.88 10.26
N LEU A 216 -10.38 -23.29 10.29
CA LEU A 216 -11.21 -23.16 11.51
C LEU A 216 -10.71 -24.12 12.60
N ALA A 217 -10.34 -25.35 12.24
CA ALA A 217 -9.74 -26.30 13.17
C ALA A 217 -8.45 -25.74 13.82
N ALA A 218 -7.59 -25.10 13.03
CA ALA A 218 -6.38 -24.45 13.54
C ALA A 218 -6.67 -23.23 14.44
N VAL A 219 -7.81 -22.57 14.27
CA VAL A 219 -8.25 -21.53 15.22
C VAL A 219 -8.75 -22.16 16.52
N GLU A 220 -9.51 -23.26 16.43
CA GLU A 220 -10.06 -23.97 17.58
C GLU A 220 -8.97 -24.62 18.46
N ASP A 221 -7.89 -25.13 17.86
CA ASP A 221 -6.76 -25.74 18.58
C ASP A 221 -5.67 -24.72 19.01
N GLY A 222 -5.80 -23.47 18.59
CA GLY A 222 -4.89 -22.37 18.94
C GLY A 222 -3.64 -22.24 18.07
N ALA A 223 -3.46 -23.08 17.04
CA ALA A 223 -2.35 -22.97 16.10
C ALA A 223 -2.42 -21.69 15.23
N LEU A 224 -3.62 -21.16 14.99
CA LEU A 224 -3.88 -19.91 14.29
C LEU A 224 -4.65 -18.93 15.19
N PRO A 225 -4.09 -17.76 15.53
CA PRO A 225 -4.84 -16.77 16.31
C PRO A 225 -6.10 -16.29 15.58
N GLU A 226 -7.26 -16.30 16.25
CA GLU A 226 -8.55 -15.89 15.66
C GLU A 226 -8.48 -14.49 15.02
N ARG A 227 -7.75 -13.56 15.67
CA ARG A 227 -7.51 -12.20 15.16
C ARG A 227 -6.92 -12.20 13.75
N ARG A 228 -6.00 -13.12 13.42
CA ARG A 228 -5.39 -13.23 12.09
C ARG A 228 -6.45 -13.59 11.05
N LEU A 229 -7.30 -14.57 11.34
CA LEU A 229 -8.39 -14.96 10.45
C LEU A 229 -9.42 -13.82 10.24
N VAL A 230 -9.73 -13.07 11.31
CA VAL A 230 -10.60 -11.88 11.21
C VAL A 230 -9.99 -10.81 10.29
N SER A 231 -8.69 -10.50 10.45
CA SER A 231 -7.97 -9.58 9.58
C SER A 231 -7.93 -10.05 8.12
N TYR A 232 -7.63 -11.32 7.89
CA TYR A 232 -7.60 -11.93 6.55
C TYR A 232 -8.95 -11.78 5.84
N ARG A 233 -10.04 -12.22 6.48
CA ARG A 233 -11.41 -12.09 5.93
C ARG A 233 -11.79 -10.63 5.70
N LYS A 234 -11.35 -9.70 6.55
CA LYS A 234 -11.59 -8.26 6.37
C LYS A 234 -10.88 -7.75 5.11
N LEU A 235 -9.60 -8.05 4.94
CA LEU A 235 -8.82 -7.60 3.78
C LEU A 235 -9.32 -8.23 2.47
N LEU A 236 -9.69 -9.51 2.47
CA LEU A 236 -10.32 -10.16 1.33
C LEU A 236 -11.63 -9.47 0.92
N ARG A 237 -12.50 -9.15 1.87
CA ARG A 237 -13.76 -8.43 1.59
C ARG A 237 -13.52 -7.05 1.01
N GLU A 238 -12.54 -6.32 1.55
CA GLU A 238 -12.18 -5.00 1.04
C GLU A 238 -11.58 -5.07 -0.36
N SER A 239 -10.73 -6.05 -0.64
CA SER A 239 -10.17 -6.32 -1.97
C SER A 239 -11.27 -6.68 -2.98
N ALA A 240 -12.14 -7.63 -2.64
CA ALA A 240 -13.27 -8.03 -3.49
C ALA A 240 -14.23 -6.87 -3.77
N TRP A 241 -14.49 -6.02 -2.76
CA TRP A 241 -15.30 -4.82 -2.94
C TRP A 241 -14.62 -3.81 -3.88
N ALA A 242 -13.31 -3.61 -3.74
CA ALA A 242 -12.53 -2.75 -4.64
C ALA A 242 -12.58 -3.27 -6.08
N ALA A 243 -12.32 -4.56 -6.30
CA ALA A 243 -12.39 -5.20 -7.61
C ALA A 243 -13.78 -5.06 -8.24
N SER A 244 -14.87 -5.30 -7.49
CA SER A 244 -16.24 -5.19 -8.00
C SER A 244 -16.61 -3.79 -8.50
N ARG A 245 -16.08 -2.75 -7.86
CA ARG A 245 -16.31 -1.35 -8.25
C ARG A 245 -15.57 -1.01 -9.52
N ASP A 246 -14.33 -1.48 -9.66
CA ASP A 246 -13.53 -1.25 -10.86
C ASP A 246 -14.17 -1.94 -12.06
N ASP A 247 -14.68 -3.15 -11.86
CA ASP A 247 -15.43 -3.93 -12.84
C ASP A 247 -16.71 -3.22 -13.33
N ALA A 248 -17.54 -2.76 -12.38
CA ALA A 248 -18.77 -2.04 -12.70
C ALA A 248 -18.49 -0.71 -13.42
N ARG A 249 -17.42 -0.01 -13.02
CA ARG A 249 -16.96 1.23 -13.67
C ARG A 249 -16.46 0.98 -15.08
N LEU A 250 -15.66 -0.07 -15.30
CA LEU A 250 -15.14 -0.45 -16.62
C LEU A 250 -16.30 -0.76 -17.59
N ARG A 251 -17.33 -1.47 -17.12
CA ARG A 251 -18.57 -1.74 -17.88
C ARG A 251 -19.32 -0.45 -18.23
N ALA A 252 -19.44 0.48 -17.28
CA ALA A 252 -20.09 1.77 -17.51
C ALA A 252 -19.36 2.64 -18.53
N GLN A 253 -18.02 2.69 -18.48
CA GLN A 253 -17.21 3.44 -19.44
C GLN A 253 -17.33 2.89 -20.86
N ARG A 254 -17.19 1.57 -21.06
CA ARG A 254 -17.37 0.93 -22.38
C ARG A 254 -18.74 1.23 -22.97
N THR A 255 -19.77 1.25 -22.12
CA THR A 255 -21.14 1.61 -22.53
C THR A 255 -21.24 3.09 -22.95
N ALA A 256 -20.59 4.01 -22.24
CA ALA A 256 -20.56 5.42 -22.57
C ALA A 256 -19.80 5.71 -23.88
N GLU A 257 -18.64 5.07 -24.09
CA GLU A 257 -17.87 5.16 -25.33
C GLU A 257 -18.67 4.65 -26.53
N ARG A 258 -19.32 3.48 -26.39
CA ARG A 258 -20.20 2.95 -27.44
C ARG A 258 -21.34 3.91 -27.76
N LYS A 259 -21.96 4.54 -26.76
CA LYS A 259 -23.00 5.57 -26.96
C LYS A 259 -22.46 6.81 -27.66
N ALA A 260 -21.24 7.26 -27.34
CA ALA A 260 -20.58 8.41 -27.97
C ALA A 260 -20.25 8.13 -29.45
N ILE A 261 -19.66 6.96 -29.75
CA ILE A 261 -19.39 6.51 -31.13
C ILE A 261 -20.70 6.42 -31.92
N THR A 262 -21.74 5.82 -31.35
CA THR A 262 -23.06 5.70 -31.99
C THR A 262 -23.67 7.08 -32.29
N ARG A 263 -23.54 8.04 -31.36
CA ARG A 263 -24.01 9.42 -31.54
C ARG A 263 -23.24 10.12 -32.66
N HIS A 264 -21.91 9.98 -32.68
CA HIS A 264 -21.05 10.56 -33.71
C HIS A 264 -21.39 10.00 -35.10
N LEU A 265 -21.49 8.67 -35.24
CA LEU A 265 -21.89 8.03 -36.49
C LEU A 265 -23.25 8.55 -36.98
N ARG A 266 -24.27 8.61 -36.10
CA ARG A 266 -25.59 9.14 -36.47
C ARG A 266 -25.52 10.59 -36.98
N ALA A 267 -24.72 11.44 -36.34
CA ALA A 267 -24.52 12.82 -36.80
C ALA A 267 -23.84 12.88 -38.18
N THR A 268 -22.81 12.06 -38.41
CA THR A 268 -22.12 11.99 -39.70
C THR A 268 -23.04 11.52 -40.83
N TYR A 269 -23.91 10.54 -40.59
CA TYR A 269 -24.86 10.06 -41.59
C TYR A 269 -26.04 11.02 -41.84
N GLN A 270 -26.45 11.84 -40.85
CA GLN A 270 -27.49 12.85 -41.04
C GLN A 270 -27.06 14.00 -41.96
N HIS A 271 -25.77 14.35 -41.97
CA HIS A 271 -25.22 15.36 -42.89
C HIS A 271 -24.96 14.84 -44.30
N ARG A 272 -25.09 13.52 -44.52
CA ARG A 272 -24.93 12.87 -45.84
C ARG A 272 -26.29 12.59 -46.50
N LYS A 273 -27.27 13.49 -46.35
CA LYS A 273 -28.47 13.45 -47.20
C LYS A 273 -28.04 13.73 -48.65
N PRO A 274 -28.55 12.97 -49.64
CA PRO A 274 -28.12 13.11 -51.02
C PRO A 274 -28.49 14.50 -51.53
N ARG A 275 -27.53 15.19 -52.15
CA ARG A 275 -27.82 16.31 -53.04
C ARG A 275 -28.58 15.72 -54.23
N THR A 276 -29.90 15.88 -54.23
CA THR A 276 -30.72 15.81 -55.46
C THR A 276 -30.38 17.00 -56.33
#